data_AF-A0A8T7MNC0-F1
#
_entry.id   AF-A0A8T7MNC0-F1
#
_cell.length_a   1.000
_cell.length_b   1.000
_cell.length_c   1.000
_cell.angle_alpha   90.00
_cell.angle_beta   90.00
_cell.angle_gamma   90.00
#
_symmetry.space_group_name_H-M   'P 1'
#
loop_
_entity.id
_entity.type
_entity.pdbx_description
1 polymer ?
#
loop_
_entity_poly.entity_id
_entity_poly.type
_entity_poly.pdbx_seq_one_letter_code
_entity_poly.pdbx_strand_id
1 'polypeptide(L)'
;MVISFATLPRLQAWVPFFRANFIEPFYQERGLKRTTALFDQTHFVANPSLAVYRAYGLGRNSHLKVYGPDILWQYAQWALEGKPLKKPTEDPLQRGGNFVVGRDSRLTLSHLGRDQSDRPKISEILAGLH
;
A
#
# COMPACT_ATOMS: atom_id res chain seq x y z
N MET A 1 3.83 3.08 11.24
CA MET A 1 2.93 1.91 11.35
C MET A 1 2.36 1.60 9.98
N VAL A 2 2.38 0.34 9.56
CA VAL A 2 1.75 -0.15 8.33
C VAL A 2 0.65 -1.12 8.73
N ILE A 3 -0.58 -0.83 8.32
CA ILE A 3 -1.71 -1.74 8.54
C ILE A 3 -1.96 -2.48 7.24
N SER A 4 -1.90 -3.80 7.31
CA SER A 4 -2.25 -4.70 6.21
C SER A 4 -3.59 -5.36 6.49
N PHE A 5 -4.34 -5.64 5.44
CA PHE A 5 -5.63 -6.34 5.52
C PHE A 5 -5.47 -7.85 5.41
N ALA A 6 -4.25 -8.33 5.11
CA ALA A 6 -3.92 -9.74 5.14
C ALA A 6 -3.96 -10.29 6.59
N THR A 7 -4.13 -11.60 6.72
CA THR A 7 -3.97 -12.30 7.99
C THR A 7 -2.54 -12.17 8.51
N LEU A 8 -2.36 -12.24 9.83
CA LEU A 8 -1.05 -12.06 10.47
C LEU A 8 0.02 -13.07 9.96
N PRO A 9 -0.28 -14.38 9.81
CA PRO A 9 0.72 -15.32 9.26
C PRO A 9 1.18 -14.96 7.84
N ARG A 10 0.25 -14.49 7.00
CA ARG A 10 0.58 -14.05 5.64
C ARG A 10 1.39 -12.75 5.64
N LEU A 11 1.07 -11.82 6.54
CA LEU A 11 1.80 -10.57 6.71
C LEU A 11 3.24 -10.81 7.17
N GLN A 12 3.46 -11.75 8.09
CA GLN A 12 4.80 -12.14 8.57
C GLN A 12 5.70 -12.66 7.46
N ALA A 13 5.16 -13.38 6.47
CA ALA A 13 5.92 -13.81 5.29
C ALA A 13 6.17 -12.66 4.30
N TRP A 14 5.25 -11.71 4.20
CA TRP A 14 5.33 -10.59 3.26
C TRP A 14 6.42 -9.57 3.61
N VAL A 15 6.62 -9.27 4.89
CA VAL A 15 7.57 -8.23 5.32
C VAL A 15 9.02 -8.57 4.94
N PRO A 16 9.54 -9.79 5.22
CA PRO A 16 10.87 -10.18 4.76
C PRO A 16 10.99 -10.20 3.24
N PHE A 17 9.96 -10.68 2.54
CA PHE A 17 9.94 -10.70 1.08
C PHE A 17 10.06 -9.29 0.48
N PHE A 18 9.24 -8.34 0.95
CA PHE A 18 9.28 -6.97 0.45
C PHE A 18 10.62 -6.29 0.72
N ARG A 19 11.18 -6.53 1.91
CA ARG A 19 12.49 -6.02 2.30
C ARG A 19 13.57 -6.46 1.32
N ALA A 20 13.69 -7.77 1.11
CA ALA A 20 14.75 -8.35 0.29
C ALA A 20 14.61 -8.00 -1.20
N ASN A 21 13.38 -7.92 -1.73
CA ASN A 21 13.17 -7.82 -3.17
C ASN A 21 12.98 -6.38 -3.70
N PHE A 22 12.60 -5.42 -2.85
CA PHE A 22 12.31 -4.06 -3.32
C PHE A 22 13.09 -3.00 -2.55
N ILE A 23 13.22 -3.14 -1.24
CA ILE A 23 13.80 -2.09 -0.41
C ILE A 23 15.32 -2.17 -0.41
N GLU A 24 15.89 -3.34 -0.12
CA GLU A 24 17.35 -3.51 -0.06
C GLU A 24 18.04 -3.12 -1.37
N PRO A 25 17.55 -3.56 -2.56
CA PRO A 25 18.09 -3.11 -3.84
C PRO A 25 18.00 -1.59 -4.01
N PHE A 26 16.86 -0.96 -3.70
CA PHE A 26 16.67 0.48 -3.85
C PHE A 26 17.69 1.32 -3.07
N TYR A 27 17.99 0.91 -1.83
CA TYR A 27 18.98 1.60 -0.99
C TYR A 27 20.41 1.37 -1.48
N GLN A 28 20.72 0.14 -1.90
CA GLN A 28 22.03 -0.21 -2.45
C GLN A 28 22.32 0.56 -3.74
N GLU A 29 21.39 0.57 -4.69
CA GLU A 29 21.51 1.28 -5.98
C GLU A 29 21.75 2.78 -5.81
N ARG A 30 21.24 3.39 -4.73
CA ARG A 30 21.37 4.83 -4.46
C ARG A 30 22.50 5.17 -3.48
N GLY A 31 23.28 4.18 -3.04
CA GLY A 31 24.35 4.38 -2.06
C GLY A 31 23.85 4.95 -0.71
N LEU A 32 22.57 4.75 -0.39
CA LEU A 32 21.97 5.27 0.83
C LEU A 32 22.34 4.38 2.01
N LYS A 33 22.87 4.96 3.09
CA LYS A 33 23.13 4.21 4.32
C LYS A 33 21.81 3.72 4.90
N ARG A 34 21.74 2.42 5.16
CA ARG A 34 20.59 1.79 5.80
C ARG A 34 20.43 2.34 7.22
N THR A 35 19.34 3.07 7.47
CA THR A 35 18.86 3.24 8.84
C THR A 35 18.05 2.01 9.21
N THR A 36 18.72 0.98 9.76
CA THR A 36 18.08 -0.24 10.29
C THR A 36 16.91 0.11 11.22
N ALA A 37 17.06 1.21 11.96
CA ALA A 37 16.07 1.83 12.82
C ALA A 37 14.68 2.02 12.18
N LEU A 38 14.56 2.33 10.89
CA LEU A 38 13.25 2.66 10.29
C LEU A 38 12.31 1.44 10.28
N PHE A 39 12.82 0.27 9.92
CA PHE A 39 12.01 -0.94 9.86
C PHE A 39 11.76 -1.53 11.24
N ASP A 40 12.74 -1.45 12.13
CA ASP A 40 12.59 -1.91 13.50
C ASP A 40 11.55 -1.06 14.27
N GLN A 41 11.36 0.20 13.85
CA GLN A 41 10.30 1.10 14.33
C GLN A 41 8.99 0.97 13.54
N THR A 42 8.96 0.17 12.47
CA THR A 42 7.75 -0.02 11.66
C THR A 42 6.94 -1.22 12.17
N HIS A 43 5.84 -0.92 12.84
CA HIS A 43 4.87 -1.94 13.23
C HIS A 43 3.99 -2.35 12.04
N PHE A 44 3.93 -3.65 11.76
CA PHE A 44 3.03 -4.25 10.79
C PHE A 44 1.86 -4.91 11.52
N VAL A 45 0.64 -4.46 11.24
CA VAL A 45 -0.58 -4.93 11.93
C VAL A 45 -1.53 -5.55 10.92
N ALA A 46 -2.14 -6.68 11.27
CA ALA A 46 -3.17 -7.35 10.47
C ALA A 46 -4.58 -6.85 10.84
N ASN A 47 -5.40 -6.53 9.84
CA ASN A 47 -6.80 -6.13 9.99
C ASN A 47 -7.72 -6.92 9.04
N PRO A 48 -7.85 -8.25 9.22
CA PRO A 48 -8.62 -9.11 8.32
C PRO A 48 -10.14 -8.83 8.34
N SER A 49 -10.68 -8.28 9.44
CA SER A 49 -12.10 -7.92 9.55
C SER A 49 -12.47 -6.65 8.78
N LEU A 50 -11.47 -5.94 8.25
CA LEU A 50 -11.60 -4.63 7.62
C LEU A 50 -12.26 -3.57 8.55
N ALA A 51 -12.25 -3.76 9.87
CA ALA A 51 -12.85 -2.82 10.80
C ALA A 51 -12.13 -1.46 10.78
N VAL A 52 -10.79 -1.47 10.90
CA VAL A 52 -9.97 -0.25 10.81
C VAL A 52 -10.09 0.39 9.42
N TYR A 53 -10.06 -0.43 8.36
CA TYR A 53 -10.26 0.03 6.98
C TYR A 53 -11.55 0.85 6.81
N ARG A 54 -12.68 0.35 7.33
CA ARG A 54 -13.97 1.04 7.29
C ARG A 54 -13.97 2.29 8.16
N ALA A 55 -13.42 2.21 9.36
CA ALA A 55 -13.33 3.36 10.29
C ALA A 55 -12.50 4.52 9.71
N TYR A 56 -11.48 4.22 8.91
CA TYR A 56 -10.61 5.21 8.26
C TYR A 56 -11.21 5.78 6.97
N GLY A 57 -12.40 5.33 6.55
CA GLY A 57 -13.12 5.91 5.42
C GLY A 57 -12.46 5.68 4.05
N LEU A 58 -11.66 4.62 3.90
CA LEU A 58 -10.92 4.32 2.65
C LEU A 58 -11.86 4.12 1.44
N GLY A 59 -13.10 3.71 1.68
CA GLY A 59 -14.10 3.51 0.63
C GLY A 59 -13.72 2.36 -0.31
N ARG A 60 -14.14 2.44 -1.57
CA ARG A 60 -13.81 1.46 -2.62
C ARG A 60 -13.53 2.18 -3.93
N ASN A 61 -12.73 1.59 -4.80
CA ASN A 61 -12.58 2.04 -6.18
C ASN A 61 -13.86 1.72 -6.96
N SER A 62 -14.13 2.51 -7.99
CA SER A 62 -15.21 2.20 -8.94
C SER A 62 -14.81 1.03 -9.83
N HIS A 63 -15.80 0.24 -10.26
CA HIS A 63 -15.57 -0.88 -11.18
C HIS A 63 -14.96 -0.41 -12.50
N LEU A 64 -15.41 0.73 -13.05
CA LEU A 64 -14.85 1.31 -14.27
C LEU A 64 -13.36 1.67 -14.13
N LYS A 65 -12.90 2.01 -12.92
CA LYS A 65 -11.48 2.30 -12.69
C LYS A 65 -10.62 1.05 -12.65
N VAL A 66 -11.17 -0.07 -12.20
CA VAL A 66 -10.44 -1.35 -12.05
C VAL A 66 -10.58 -2.24 -13.28
N TYR A 67 -11.71 -2.17 -13.96
CA TYR A 67 -12.07 -2.98 -15.13
C TYR A 67 -12.43 -2.12 -16.34
N GLY A 68 -11.82 -0.94 -16.44
CA GLY A 68 -12.05 -0.01 -17.55
C GLY A 68 -11.44 -0.50 -18.86
N PRO A 69 -11.85 0.09 -20.00
CA PRO A 69 -11.36 -0.29 -21.32
C PRO A 69 -9.83 -0.31 -21.43
N ASP A 70 -9.16 0.70 -20.88
CA ASP A 70 -7.70 0.83 -20.93
C ASP A 70 -7.00 -0.31 -20.17
N ILE A 71 -7.54 -0.69 -19.00
CA ILE A 71 -7.01 -1.81 -18.22
C ILE A 71 -7.26 -3.12 -18.96
N LEU A 72 -8.47 -3.34 -19.47
CA LEU A 72 -8.78 -4.54 -20.25
C LEU A 72 -7.91 -4.67 -21.49
N TRP A 73 -7.64 -3.55 -22.18
CA TRP A 73 -6.73 -3.50 -23.31
C TRP A 73 -5.30 -3.87 -22.93
N GLN A 74 -4.79 -3.33 -21.81
CA GLN A 74 -3.47 -3.67 -21.30
C GLN A 74 -3.36 -5.18 -20.99
N TYR A 75 -4.39 -5.76 -20.36
CA TYR A 75 -4.44 -7.19 -20.07
C TYR A 75 -4.53 -8.05 -21.35
N ALA A 76 -5.23 -7.58 -22.38
CA ALA A 76 -5.27 -8.24 -23.68
C ALA A 76 -3.88 -8.24 -24.36
N GLN A 77 -3.17 -7.11 -24.33
CA GLN A 77 -1.78 -7.04 -24.81
C GLN A 77 -0.88 -8.03 -24.07
N TRP A 78 -0.98 -8.10 -22.74
CA TRP A 78 -0.20 -9.06 -21.96
C TRP A 78 -0.55 -10.52 -22.28
N ALA A 79 -1.81 -10.82 -22.56
CA ALA A 79 -2.21 -12.16 -23.02
C ALA A 79 -1.56 -12.50 -24.37
N LEU A 80 -1.53 -11.55 -25.32
CA LEU A 80 -0.90 -11.72 -26.62
C LEU A 80 0.63 -11.89 -26.51
N GLU A 81 1.26 -11.26 -25.53
CA GLU A 81 2.68 -11.42 -25.19
C GLU A 81 2.99 -12.72 -24.44
N GLY A 82 1.99 -13.56 -24.17
CA GLY A 82 2.15 -14.82 -23.42
C GLY A 82 2.45 -14.62 -21.93
N LYS A 83 2.20 -13.43 -21.37
CA LYS A 83 2.40 -13.17 -19.94
C LYS A 83 1.35 -13.92 -19.11
N PRO A 84 1.75 -14.53 -17.99
CA PRO A 84 0.82 -15.26 -17.13
C PRO A 84 -0.18 -14.30 -16.48
N LEU A 85 -1.44 -14.38 -16.89
CA LEU A 85 -2.54 -13.66 -16.25
C LEU A 85 -3.02 -14.43 -15.02
N LYS A 86 -2.81 -13.85 -13.84
CA LYS A 86 -3.31 -14.43 -12.58
C LYS A 86 -4.59 -13.73 -12.16
N LYS A 87 -5.57 -14.51 -11.70
CA LYS A 87 -6.75 -13.95 -11.04
C LYS A 87 -6.34 -13.27 -9.73
N PRO A 88 -6.88 -12.08 -9.42
CA PRO A 88 -6.68 -11.46 -8.12
C PRO A 88 -7.16 -12.40 -7.01
N THR A 89 -6.33 -12.61 -5.99
CA THR A 89 -6.71 -13.36 -4.79
C THR A 89 -7.30 -12.45 -3.71
N GLU A 90 -7.06 -11.15 -3.82
CA GLU A 90 -7.59 -10.10 -2.96
C GLU A 90 -8.66 -9.29 -3.71
N ASP A 91 -9.45 -8.53 -2.95
CA ASP A 91 -10.48 -7.64 -3.50
C ASP A 91 -9.83 -6.45 -4.24
N PRO A 92 -9.93 -6.39 -5.58
CA PRO A 92 -9.22 -5.40 -6.39
C PRO A 92 -9.85 -4.01 -6.30
N LEU A 93 -11.04 -3.89 -5.69
CA LEU A 93 -11.69 -2.61 -5.46
C LEU A 93 -11.24 -1.95 -4.14
N GLN A 94 -10.45 -2.63 -3.31
CA GLN A 94 -9.91 -2.01 -2.09
C GLN A 94 -8.93 -0.88 -2.44
N ARG A 95 -9.00 0.20 -1.66
CA ARG A 95 -8.17 1.40 -1.81
C ARG A 95 -7.08 1.44 -0.75
N GLY A 96 -5.89 1.85 -1.17
CA GLY A 96 -4.84 2.26 -0.24
C GLY A 96 -5.06 3.69 0.26
N GLY A 97 -4.42 4.02 1.37
CA GLY A 97 -4.38 5.40 1.87
C GLY A 97 -3.20 5.60 2.81
N ASN A 98 -2.87 6.87 3.03
CA ASN A 98 -1.81 7.29 3.94
C ASN A 98 -2.41 8.22 4.97
N PHE A 99 -2.04 8.02 6.23
CA PHE A 99 -2.62 8.75 7.35
C PHE A 99 -1.50 9.19 8.29
N VAL A 100 -1.71 10.34 8.92
CA VAL A 100 -0.92 10.76 10.08
C VAL A 100 -1.86 10.80 11.28
N VAL A 101 -1.45 10.13 12.34
CA VAL A 101 -2.14 10.13 13.63
C VAL A 101 -1.30 11.00 14.57
N GLY A 102 -1.87 12.10 15.04
CA GLY A 102 -1.26 13.01 16.00
C GLY A 102 -1.12 12.38 17.38
N ARG A 103 -0.36 13.03 18.26
CA ARG A 103 -0.11 12.52 19.63
C ARG A 103 -1.37 12.45 20.50
N ASP A 104 -2.38 13.25 20.16
CA ASP A 104 -3.70 13.27 20.79
C ASP A 104 -4.66 12.20 20.22
N SER A 105 -4.14 11.27 19.41
CA SER A 105 -4.89 10.22 18.71
C SER A 105 -5.89 10.74 17.66
N ARG A 106 -5.76 11.98 17.20
CA ARG A 106 -6.57 12.51 16.09
C ARG A 106 -5.87 12.29 14.74
N LEU A 107 -6.66 12.10 13.69
CA LEU A 107 -6.12 12.10 12.31
C LEU A 107 -5.79 13.54 11.91
N THR A 108 -4.52 13.83 11.69
CA THR A 108 -4.03 15.14 11.21
C THR A 108 -3.82 15.16 9.69
N LEU A 109 -3.68 13.99 9.07
CA LEU A 109 -3.69 13.81 7.62
C LEU A 109 -4.49 12.56 7.24
N SER A 110 -5.31 12.69 6.20
CA SER A 110 -6.00 11.59 5.52
C SER A 110 -5.84 11.74 4.01
N HIS A 111 -4.98 10.93 3.40
CA HIS A 111 -4.77 10.87 1.96
C HIS A 111 -5.32 9.57 1.41
N LEU A 112 -6.53 9.63 0.85
CA LEU A 112 -7.18 8.51 0.19
C LEU A 112 -6.64 8.37 -1.23
N GLY A 113 -5.77 7.38 -1.47
CA GLY A 113 -5.14 7.20 -2.78
C GLY A 113 -6.19 7.04 -3.87
N ARG A 114 -6.03 7.79 -4.97
CA ARG A 114 -6.87 7.63 -6.17
C ARG A 114 -6.54 6.31 -6.86
N ASP A 115 -5.28 5.90 -6.89
CA ASP A 115 -4.80 4.68 -7.50
C ASP A 115 -3.62 4.09 -6.70
N GLN A 116 -2.95 3.07 -7.25
CA GLN A 116 -1.86 2.38 -6.55
C GLN A 116 -0.58 3.20 -6.40
N SER A 117 -0.35 4.24 -7.23
CA SER A 117 0.85 5.07 -7.17
C SER A 117 0.61 6.43 -6.49
N ASP A 118 -0.65 6.85 -6.35
CA ASP A 118 -1.01 8.09 -5.67
C ASP A 118 -0.60 8.07 -4.18
N ARG A 119 0.29 8.97 -3.81
CA ARG A 119 0.84 9.14 -2.45
C ARG A 119 0.84 10.63 -2.10
N PRO A 120 0.65 10.98 -0.81
CA PRO A 120 0.81 12.37 -0.39
C PRO A 120 2.27 12.81 -0.57
N LYS A 121 2.47 14.10 -0.79
CA LYS A 121 3.80 14.70 -0.83
C LYS A 121 4.43 14.66 0.57
N ILE A 122 5.75 14.58 0.62
CA ILE A 122 6.50 14.63 1.90
C ILE A 122 6.14 15.88 2.70
N SER A 123 5.97 17.03 2.04
CA SER A 123 5.56 18.29 2.68
C SER A 123 4.21 18.19 3.38
N GLU A 124 3.24 17.46 2.81
CA GLU A 124 1.91 17.27 3.39
C GLU A 124 1.97 16.34 4.62
N ILE A 125 2.81 15.30 4.54
CA ILE A 125 3.08 14.43 5.70
C ILE A 125 3.69 15.23 6.84
N LEU A 126 4.75 16.00 6.57
CA LEU A 126 5.44 16.80 7.59
C LEU A 126 4.52 17.84 8.24
N ALA A 127 3.66 18.49 7.45
CA ALA A 127 2.68 19.44 7.98
C ALA A 127 1.69 18.79 8.96
N GLY A 128 1.41 17.49 8.80
CA GLY A 128 0.54 16.73 9.70
C GLY A 128 1.19 16.24 10.99
N LEU A 129 2.50 16.40 11.19
CA LEU A 129 3.23 15.85 12.36
C LEU A 129 3.16 16.72 13.63
N HIS A 130 2.25 17.70 13.68
CA HIS A 130 2.10 18.60 14.83
C HIS A 130 1.40 17.94 16.03
#